data_AF-A0A2E6VMJ6-F1
#
_entry.id   AF-A0A2E6VMJ6-F1
#
_cell.length_a   1.000
_cell.length_b   1.000
_cell.length_c   1.000
_cell.angle_alpha   90.00
_cell.angle_beta   90.00
_cell.angle_gamma   90.00
#
_symmetry.space_group_name_H-M   'P 1'
#
loop_
_entity.id
_entity.type
_entity.pdbx_description
1 polymer ?
#
loop_
_entity_poly.entity_id
_entity_poly.type
_entity_poly.pdbx_seq_one_letter_code
_entity_poly.pdbx_strand_id
1 'polypeptide(L)'
;MGSIPNIKLKISPEELQGSGLDEKEAAWLSEKIAGLKEGSPSGVWQALSKTVLTPHMPFELHRTLYAHTYRDWDEQQLGPRPAWIPSEAEKARTNLAKLLPGDDLKSLHHHSIHAPEIYWPNILSALRINFHKPPKKMVRLVDDVEKASWFPDSKLNIATSCFDRRRSGDVVLIWQKEGGSLHRMKRQELQARVRQIAVALREAGFEPGDAVGLQMPMTMDAICIYLGIVWAGCVVVSIDESLSGKEAKECLDIVQAKGLFTQRILYGETTPGPLYEELVEAQAPKIILCGEGQADKLPVRPEDLAWDDFLALAKEDEAVAGYAPYIALSDAVTNIHFSFAEGQGPKAVPWTQVTPIKAAADAWAHQDIQIGDVVAWPSNLGSMTGPWLIYAALLNGGTIALFEGAAHDRAFGEFVEEAQVNMLGVSPSLVRAWRTSGCMSGLAWESIKCFSSTGEPSNEEDMHWLMAHAGYKPVIEYCGGSEIGGGCLTGSLVQPQAPATFSTKAMGTDFLIINESGEETKDGELALVPPLLGSSSTLLNQDHHEAYFAGMPKGPKGQKLRRHGDSMTQLPGGYFRRT
;
A
#
# COMPACT_ATOMS: atom_id res chain seq x y z
N MET A 1 34.81 -8.37 -10.32
CA MET A 1 33.83 -8.05 -11.37
C MET A 1 34.54 -7.17 -12.38
N GLY A 2 34.51 -7.53 -13.67
CA GLY A 2 35.11 -6.68 -14.70
C GLY A 2 34.44 -5.31 -14.68
N SER A 3 35.22 -4.23 -14.78
CA SER A 3 34.65 -2.89 -14.88
C SER A 3 33.82 -2.81 -16.16
N ILE A 4 32.53 -2.46 -16.04
CA ILE A 4 31.69 -2.14 -17.19
C ILE A 4 32.39 -1.01 -17.95
N PRO A 5 32.69 -1.17 -19.25
CA PRO A 5 33.36 -0.13 -20.00
C PRO A 5 32.52 1.15 -19.98
N ASN A 6 33.18 2.29 -19.85
CA ASN A 6 32.52 3.56 -20.01
C ASN A 6 31.99 3.70 -21.44
N ILE A 7 30.87 4.41 -21.58
CA ILE A 7 30.25 4.70 -22.85
C ILE A 7 30.16 6.20 -23.07
N LYS A 8 30.23 6.60 -24.33
CA LYS A 8 29.82 7.92 -24.79
C LYS A 8 28.63 7.76 -25.72
N LEU A 9 27.43 8.10 -25.23
CA LEU A 9 26.20 7.95 -25.99
C LEU A 9 26.24 8.84 -27.23
N LYS A 10 26.06 8.22 -28.40
CA LYS A 10 25.94 8.88 -29.69
C LYS A 10 24.76 8.25 -30.42
N ILE A 11 23.90 9.08 -30.97
CA ILE A 11 22.73 8.67 -31.74
C ILE A 11 22.51 9.69 -32.86
N SER A 12 22.21 9.22 -34.07
CA SER A 12 22.08 10.10 -35.22
C SER A 12 20.73 10.83 -35.20
N PRO A 13 20.61 12.03 -35.81
CA PRO A 13 19.33 12.69 -35.98
C PRO A 13 18.30 11.82 -36.72
N GLU A 14 18.73 10.99 -37.68
CA GLU A 14 17.85 10.09 -38.42
C GLU A 14 17.25 8.99 -37.52
N GLU A 15 18.04 8.41 -36.62
CA GLU A 15 17.55 7.45 -35.62
C GLU A 15 16.55 8.09 -34.65
N LEU A 16 16.79 9.35 -34.27
CA LEU A 16 15.90 10.11 -33.40
C LEU A 16 14.58 10.49 -34.09
N GLN A 17 14.60 10.83 -35.38
CA GLN A 17 13.38 11.04 -36.17
C GLN A 17 12.53 9.77 -36.25
N GLY A 18 13.18 8.60 -36.37
CA GLY A 18 12.51 7.30 -36.32
C GLY A 18 11.78 7.01 -35.00
N SER A 19 12.06 7.79 -33.95
CA SER A 19 11.41 7.70 -32.63
C SER A 19 10.27 8.72 -32.43
N GLY A 20 9.86 9.42 -33.49
CA GLY A 20 8.71 10.33 -33.47
C GLY A 20 9.02 11.81 -33.25
N LEU A 21 10.29 12.22 -33.37
CA LEU A 21 10.71 13.63 -33.33
C LEU A 21 10.71 14.27 -34.72
N ASP A 22 10.50 15.58 -34.78
CA ASP A 22 10.75 16.32 -36.03
C ASP A 22 12.25 16.50 -36.32
N GLU A 23 12.59 16.91 -37.54
CA GLU A 23 14.00 17.06 -37.98
C GLU A 23 14.81 18.02 -37.10
N LYS A 24 14.21 19.14 -36.66
CA LYS A 24 14.89 20.16 -35.87
C LYS A 24 15.08 19.70 -34.43
N GLU A 25 14.05 19.11 -33.85
CA GLU A 25 14.08 18.51 -32.51
C GLU A 25 15.13 17.39 -32.45
N ALA A 26 15.15 16.51 -33.45
CA ALA A 26 16.10 15.42 -33.56
C ALA A 26 17.55 15.92 -33.68
N ALA A 27 17.81 16.93 -34.53
CA ALA A 27 19.15 17.52 -34.67
C ALA A 27 19.63 18.15 -33.36
N TRP A 28 18.78 18.96 -32.73
CA TRP A 28 19.07 19.58 -31.43
C TRP A 28 19.35 18.55 -30.34
N LEU A 29 18.50 17.51 -30.26
CA LEU A 29 18.62 16.48 -29.24
C LEU A 29 19.88 15.63 -29.45
N SER A 30 20.22 15.28 -30.69
CA SER A 30 21.46 14.57 -31.02
C SER A 30 22.70 15.34 -30.54
N GLU A 31 22.76 16.65 -30.77
CA GLU A 31 23.84 17.51 -30.27
C GLU A 31 23.88 17.55 -28.74
N LYS A 32 22.72 17.72 -28.10
CA LYS A 32 22.61 17.75 -26.63
C LYS A 32 23.09 16.43 -26.01
N ILE A 33 22.74 15.28 -26.61
CA ILE A 33 23.19 13.95 -26.18
C ILE A 33 24.70 13.79 -26.39
N ALA A 34 25.24 14.23 -27.53
CA ALA A 34 26.67 14.15 -27.81
C ALA A 34 27.54 14.98 -26.84
N GLY A 35 26.94 16.01 -26.24
CA GLY A 35 27.53 16.85 -25.19
C GLY A 35 27.56 16.21 -23.79
N LEU A 36 26.86 15.08 -23.56
CA LEU A 36 26.92 14.37 -22.29
C LEU A 36 28.32 13.80 -22.04
N LYS A 37 28.73 13.80 -20.78
CA LYS A 37 30.03 13.23 -20.37
C LYS A 37 30.02 11.71 -20.55
N GLU A 38 31.16 11.20 -20.98
CA GLU A 38 31.42 9.76 -20.96
C GLU A 38 31.41 9.23 -19.52
N GLY A 39 30.86 8.04 -19.30
CA GLY A 39 30.78 7.42 -17.99
C GLY A 39 30.20 6.02 -18.06
N SER A 40 29.88 5.41 -16.91
CA SER A 40 29.19 4.12 -16.91
C SER A 40 27.80 4.24 -17.56
N PRO A 41 27.26 3.15 -18.14
CA PRO A 41 25.91 3.16 -18.70
C PRO A 41 24.85 3.77 -17.78
N SER A 42 24.82 3.39 -16.51
CA SER A 42 23.87 3.94 -15.53
C SER A 42 24.12 5.41 -15.19
N GLY A 43 25.38 5.87 -15.21
CA GLY A 43 25.71 7.28 -15.00
C GLY A 43 25.30 8.15 -16.19
N VAL A 44 25.51 7.66 -17.41
CA VAL A 44 25.04 8.31 -18.64
C VAL A 44 23.52 8.34 -18.69
N TRP A 45 22.85 7.23 -18.35
CA TRP A 45 21.39 7.18 -18.26
C TRP A 45 20.84 8.17 -17.23
N GLN A 46 21.44 8.23 -16.04
CA GLN A 46 21.02 9.17 -15.00
C GLN A 46 21.13 10.63 -15.46
N ALA A 47 22.22 10.98 -16.16
CA ALA A 47 22.38 12.33 -16.71
C ALA A 47 21.32 12.61 -17.79
N LEU A 48 21.07 11.65 -18.68
CA LEU A 48 20.09 11.75 -19.75
C LEU A 48 18.66 11.92 -19.20
N SER A 49 18.23 11.05 -18.29
CA SER A 49 16.88 11.05 -17.72
C SER A 49 16.59 12.27 -16.87
N LYS A 50 17.60 12.90 -16.26
CA LYS A 50 17.43 14.08 -15.40
C LYS A 50 17.58 15.43 -16.10
N THR A 51 18.29 15.49 -17.22
CA THR A 51 18.68 16.80 -17.83
C THR A 51 18.27 16.95 -19.29
N VAL A 52 17.91 15.84 -19.95
CA VAL A 52 17.62 15.82 -21.38
C VAL A 52 16.18 15.40 -21.65
N LEU A 53 15.76 14.26 -21.10
CA LEU A 53 14.43 13.70 -21.33
C LEU A 53 13.35 14.45 -20.56
N THR A 54 12.18 14.60 -21.16
CA THR A 54 11.00 15.25 -20.55
C THR A 54 9.74 14.42 -20.80
N PRO A 55 8.74 14.45 -19.89
CA PRO A 55 7.46 13.74 -20.06
C PRO A 55 6.72 13.93 -21.39
N HIS A 56 6.90 15.09 -22.04
CA HIS A 56 6.21 15.42 -23.29
C HIS A 56 6.83 14.77 -24.53
N MET A 57 8.03 14.20 -24.41
CA MET A 57 8.68 13.53 -25.52
C MET A 57 8.02 12.16 -25.81
N PRO A 58 7.99 11.70 -27.08
CA PRO A 58 7.39 10.41 -27.42
C PRO A 58 8.04 9.25 -26.67
N PHE A 59 7.27 8.33 -26.10
CA PHE A 59 7.83 7.22 -25.32
C PHE A 59 8.79 6.32 -26.14
N GLU A 60 8.59 6.17 -27.45
CA GLU A 60 9.54 5.45 -28.30
C GLU A 60 10.94 6.06 -28.29
N LEU A 61 11.07 7.38 -28.16
CA LEU A 61 12.37 8.03 -27.96
C LEU A 61 13.05 7.57 -26.67
N HIS A 62 12.29 7.54 -25.58
CA HIS A 62 12.79 7.07 -24.29
C HIS A 62 13.30 5.63 -24.39
N ARG A 63 12.56 4.75 -25.07
CA ARG A 63 12.95 3.35 -25.30
C ARG A 63 14.20 3.24 -26.16
N THR A 64 14.27 3.97 -27.27
CA THR A 64 15.43 3.98 -28.17
C THR A 64 16.69 4.39 -27.41
N LEU A 65 16.65 5.50 -26.67
CA LEU A 65 17.80 5.97 -25.91
C LEU A 65 18.18 5.03 -24.76
N TYR A 66 17.19 4.41 -24.10
CA TYR A 66 17.43 3.40 -23.06
C TYR A 66 18.18 2.19 -23.63
N ALA A 67 17.72 1.66 -24.77
CA ALA A 67 18.36 0.56 -25.45
C ALA A 67 19.79 0.91 -25.93
N HIS A 68 20.01 2.13 -26.43
CA HIS A 68 21.35 2.60 -26.82
C HIS A 68 22.29 2.74 -25.64
N THR A 69 21.79 3.26 -24.52
CA THR A 69 22.59 3.47 -23.30
C THR A 69 23.05 2.14 -22.70
N TYR A 70 22.21 1.11 -22.77
CA TYR A 70 22.48 -0.20 -22.20
C TYR A 70 22.78 -1.28 -23.26
N ARG A 71 23.24 -0.89 -24.46
CA ARG A 71 23.46 -1.82 -25.59
C ARG A 71 24.39 -2.99 -25.24
N ASP A 72 25.45 -2.69 -24.50
CA ASP A 72 26.48 -3.66 -24.09
C ASP A 72 26.30 -4.10 -22.61
N TRP A 73 25.12 -3.90 -22.03
CA TRP A 73 24.81 -4.28 -20.65
C TRP A 73 24.54 -5.79 -20.55
N ASP A 74 25.35 -6.49 -19.76
CA ASP A 74 25.15 -7.92 -19.49
C ASP A 74 24.15 -8.13 -18.34
N GLU A 75 22.89 -8.35 -18.68
CA GLU A 75 21.83 -8.61 -17.67
C GLU A 75 22.05 -9.91 -16.88
N GLN A 76 22.77 -10.89 -17.44
CA GLN A 76 23.06 -12.16 -16.75
C GLN A 76 24.13 -11.99 -15.67
N GLN A 77 25.02 -11.00 -15.81
CA GLN A 77 26.03 -10.69 -14.81
C GLN A 77 25.62 -9.54 -13.88
N LEU A 78 25.03 -8.48 -14.42
CA LEU A 78 24.81 -7.21 -13.73
C LEU A 78 23.38 -7.07 -13.20
N GLY A 79 22.44 -7.84 -13.74
CA GLY A 79 21.03 -7.75 -13.42
C GLY A 79 20.27 -6.85 -14.39
N PRO A 80 18.98 -6.58 -14.12
CA PRO A 80 18.14 -5.76 -14.98
C PRO A 80 18.69 -4.33 -15.11
N ARG A 81 18.48 -3.72 -16.27
CA ARG A 81 18.88 -2.34 -16.55
C ARG A 81 18.11 -1.38 -15.63
N PRO A 82 18.77 -0.45 -14.91
CA PRO A 82 18.07 0.50 -14.06
C PRO A 82 17.53 1.68 -14.87
N ALA A 83 16.23 1.95 -14.73
CA ALA A 83 15.58 3.12 -15.32
C ALA A 83 15.63 4.35 -14.39
N TRP A 84 15.76 4.14 -13.09
CA TRP A 84 15.96 5.21 -12.11
C TRP A 84 17.19 4.95 -11.25
N ILE A 85 18.01 5.99 -11.09
CA ILE A 85 19.21 5.97 -10.24
C ILE A 85 19.14 7.17 -9.30
N PRO A 86 19.08 6.96 -7.97
CA PRO A 86 19.10 8.06 -7.02
C PRO A 86 20.48 8.73 -6.98
N SER A 87 20.47 10.05 -6.93
CA SER A 87 21.62 10.87 -6.55
C SER A 87 21.85 10.79 -5.05
N GLU A 88 23.07 11.07 -4.59
CA GLU A 88 23.40 11.08 -3.16
C GLU A 88 22.51 12.06 -2.36
N ALA A 89 22.12 13.18 -2.96
CA ALA A 89 21.21 14.14 -2.34
C ALA A 89 19.78 13.59 -2.18
N GLU A 90 19.29 12.80 -3.15
CA GLU A 90 17.98 12.13 -3.02
C GLU A 90 18.05 11.04 -1.94
N LYS A 91 19.10 10.20 -1.95
CA LYS A 91 19.30 9.17 -0.91
C LYS A 91 19.29 9.79 0.48
N ALA A 92 20.08 10.84 0.70
CA ALA A 92 20.25 11.48 2.02
C ALA A 92 18.96 12.12 2.57
N ARG A 93 17.95 12.39 1.72
CA ARG A 93 16.65 12.94 2.14
C ARG A 93 15.65 11.87 2.56
N THR A 94 15.90 10.61 2.22
CA THR A 94 14.98 9.52 2.58
C THR A 94 14.99 9.26 4.09
N ASN A 95 13.86 8.77 4.58
CA ASN A 95 13.69 8.23 5.92
C ASN A 95 14.70 7.13 6.21
N LEU A 96 14.90 6.21 5.28
CA LEU A 96 15.81 5.08 5.44
C LEU A 96 17.26 5.51 5.62
N ALA A 97 17.71 6.58 4.94
CA ALA A 97 19.05 7.12 5.12
C ALA A 97 19.33 7.60 6.55
N LYS A 98 18.30 7.94 7.34
CA LYS A 98 18.46 8.30 8.77
C LYS A 98 18.90 7.10 9.61
N LEU A 99 18.67 5.87 9.14
CA LEU A 99 19.05 4.62 9.80
C LEU A 99 20.29 3.97 9.16
N LEU A 100 20.89 4.59 8.14
CA LEU A 100 22.10 4.13 7.44
C LEU A 100 23.35 4.98 7.73
N PRO A 101 23.69 5.37 8.99
CA PRO A 101 24.90 6.14 9.23
C PRO A 101 26.15 5.26 9.08
N GLY A 102 26.71 5.18 7.87
CA GLY A 102 27.93 4.42 7.57
C GLY A 102 27.72 2.94 7.26
N ASP A 103 26.48 2.45 7.33
CA ASP A 103 26.07 1.10 6.95
C ASP A 103 25.43 1.07 5.54
N ASP A 104 25.47 -0.09 4.89
CA ASP A 104 24.74 -0.32 3.63
C ASP A 104 23.33 -0.89 3.87
N LEU A 105 22.50 -0.87 2.81
CA LEU A 105 21.10 -1.34 2.89
C LEU A 105 20.99 -2.79 3.36
N LYS A 106 21.96 -3.65 2.97
CA LYS A 106 22.00 -5.06 3.37
C LYS A 106 22.26 -5.21 4.86
N SER A 107 23.16 -4.41 5.41
CA SER A 107 23.49 -4.38 6.84
C SER A 107 22.30 -3.89 7.67
N LEU A 108 21.60 -2.85 7.21
CA LEU A 108 20.38 -2.39 7.88
C LEU A 108 19.26 -3.44 7.83
N HIS A 109 19.05 -4.08 6.67
CA HIS A 109 18.10 -5.19 6.56
C HIS A 109 18.44 -6.32 7.55
N HIS A 110 19.71 -6.73 7.60
CA HIS A 110 20.19 -7.73 8.56
C HIS A 110 19.91 -7.30 10.02
N HIS A 111 20.22 -6.06 10.40
CA HIS A 111 19.93 -5.53 11.73
C HIS A 111 18.42 -5.48 12.03
N SER A 112 17.58 -5.16 11.04
CA SER A 112 16.12 -5.11 11.21
C SER A 112 15.52 -6.47 11.60
N ILE A 113 16.18 -7.56 11.23
CA ILE A 113 15.75 -8.94 11.53
C ILE A 113 16.39 -9.43 12.84
N HIS A 114 17.70 -9.25 13.00
CA HIS A 114 18.46 -9.88 14.08
C HIS A 114 18.59 -9.03 15.34
N ALA A 115 18.26 -7.74 15.28
CA ALA A 115 18.26 -6.84 16.42
C ALA A 115 16.91 -6.10 16.56
N PRO A 116 15.78 -6.81 16.71
CA PRO A 116 14.45 -6.18 16.79
C PRO A 116 14.32 -5.21 17.98
N GLU A 117 15.02 -5.49 19.09
CA GLU A 117 15.06 -4.62 20.29
C GLU A 117 15.82 -3.30 20.06
N ILE A 118 16.51 -3.14 18.93
CA ILE A 118 17.18 -1.89 18.51
C ILE A 118 16.42 -1.24 17.37
N TYR A 119 16.06 -2.04 16.34
CA TYR A 119 15.40 -1.53 15.15
C TYR A 119 13.99 -0.98 15.42
N TRP A 120 13.12 -1.77 16.06
CA TRP A 120 11.72 -1.39 16.23
C TRP A 120 11.50 -0.16 17.13
N PRO A 121 12.23 0.05 18.24
CA PRO A 121 12.10 1.29 19.00
C PRO A 121 12.36 2.55 18.16
N ASN A 122 13.32 2.51 17.24
CA ASN A 122 13.59 3.63 16.34
C ASN A 122 12.40 3.88 15.40
N ILE A 123 11.82 2.83 14.82
CA ILE A 123 10.65 2.94 13.93
C ILE A 123 9.41 3.42 14.71
N LEU A 124 9.12 2.84 15.88
CA LEU A 124 7.98 3.23 16.72
C LEU A 124 8.07 4.71 17.14
N SER A 125 9.27 5.17 17.48
CA SER A 125 9.55 6.58 17.77
C SER A 125 9.40 7.45 16.52
N ALA A 126 9.93 6.98 15.38
CA ALA A 126 9.82 7.68 14.10
C ALA A 126 8.37 7.83 13.62
N LEU A 127 7.48 6.88 13.97
CA LEU A 127 6.04 6.88 13.69
C LEU A 127 5.20 7.56 14.80
N ARG A 128 5.75 7.77 16.00
CA ARG A 128 5.04 8.28 17.20
C ARG A 128 3.84 7.40 17.58
N ILE A 129 4.05 6.08 17.64
CA ILE A 129 3.00 5.16 18.09
C ILE A 129 2.63 5.45 19.55
N ASN A 130 1.34 5.68 19.78
CA ASN A 130 0.77 6.07 21.06
C ASN A 130 0.37 4.84 21.88
N PHE A 131 1.30 4.38 22.72
CA PHE A 131 1.02 3.33 23.68
C PHE A 131 0.47 3.93 24.97
N HIS A 132 -0.70 3.46 25.41
CA HIS A 132 -1.17 3.67 26.77
C HIS A 132 -0.30 2.93 27.79
N LYS A 133 0.15 1.72 27.43
CA LYS A 133 1.19 0.98 28.15
C LYS A 133 2.23 0.48 27.14
N PRO A 134 3.46 1.01 27.12
CA PRO A 134 4.46 0.61 26.14
C PRO A 134 4.96 -0.83 26.37
N PRO A 135 5.40 -1.52 25.31
CA PRO A 135 5.99 -2.84 25.43
C PRO A 135 7.35 -2.80 26.15
N LYS A 136 7.63 -3.83 26.96
CA LYS A 136 8.96 -4.03 27.59
C LYS A 136 9.92 -4.87 26.75
N LYS A 137 9.38 -5.60 25.77
CA LYS A 137 10.10 -6.40 24.77
C LYS A 137 9.44 -6.17 23.42
N MET A 138 10.19 -6.17 22.33
CA MET A 138 9.61 -6.00 21.00
C MET A 138 8.92 -7.28 20.52
N VAL A 139 9.51 -8.44 20.80
CA VAL A 139 8.97 -9.74 20.41
C VAL A 139 9.15 -10.77 21.53
N ARG A 140 8.13 -11.61 21.73
CA ARG A 140 8.17 -12.79 22.60
C ARG A 140 7.93 -14.03 21.75
N LEU A 141 8.86 -14.97 21.82
CA LEU A 141 8.69 -16.32 21.30
C LEU A 141 8.28 -17.21 22.48
N VAL A 142 7.12 -17.85 22.40
CA VAL A 142 6.66 -18.83 23.39
C VAL A 142 6.68 -20.18 22.70
N ASP A 143 7.73 -20.96 22.96
CA ASP A 143 7.97 -22.34 22.47
C ASP A 143 8.06 -22.54 20.94
N ASP A 144 7.43 -21.67 20.15
CA ASP A 144 7.29 -21.78 18.70
C ASP A 144 7.22 -20.39 18.02
N VAL A 145 7.79 -20.28 16.82
CA VAL A 145 7.75 -19.05 16.00
C VAL A 145 6.37 -18.79 15.39
N GLU A 146 5.53 -19.82 15.27
CA GLU A 146 4.14 -19.69 14.82
C GLU A 146 3.29 -18.84 15.78
N LYS A 147 3.68 -18.81 17.06
CA LYS A 147 2.98 -18.10 18.14
C LYS A 147 3.74 -16.87 18.62
N ALA A 148 4.59 -16.30 17.77
CA ALA A 148 5.32 -15.10 18.10
C ALA A 148 4.36 -13.94 18.43
N SER A 149 4.57 -13.32 19.58
CA SER A 149 3.79 -12.17 20.04
C SER A 149 4.64 -10.91 19.95
N TRP A 150 4.19 -9.95 19.16
CA TRP A 150 4.82 -8.64 19.01
C TRP A 150 4.21 -7.63 19.99
N PHE A 151 5.10 -6.83 20.59
CA PHE A 151 4.77 -5.86 21.63
C PHE A 151 3.97 -6.45 22.81
N PRO A 152 4.39 -7.60 23.37
CA PRO A 152 3.61 -8.34 24.37
C PRO A 152 3.26 -7.48 25.59
N ASP A 153 2.04 -7.67 26.09
CA ASP A 153 1.44 -6.99 27.24
C ASP A 153 1.32 -5.46 27.11
N SER A 154 1.61 -4.90 25.93
CA SER A 154 1.41 -3.49 25.65
C SER A 154 -0.08 -3.20 25.44
N LYS A 155 -0.47 -1.95 25.67
CA LYS A 155 -1.86 -1.50 25.50
C LYS A 155 -1.91 -0.22 24.68
N LEU A 156 -2.83 -0.17 23.73
CA LEU A 156 -3.01 0.96 22.83
C LEU A 156 -4.40 0.93 22.18
N ASN A 157 -4.69 1.99 21.45
CA ASN A 157 -5.67 2.00 20.37
C ASN A 157 -5.00 2.64 19.16
N ILE A 158 -4.74 1.88 18.10
CA ILE A 158 -3.93 2.32 16.97
C ILE A 158 -4.52 3.52 16.24
N ALA A 159 -5.86 3.66 16.23
CA ALA A 159 -6.53 4.81 15.63
C ALA A 159 -6.14 6.15 16.30
N THR A 160 -5.72 6.13 17.57
CA THR A 160 -5.24 7.35 18.25
C THR A 160 -3.95 7.88 17.64
N SER A 161 -3.05 6.97 17.23
CA SER A 161 -1.75 7.32 16.66
C SER A 161 -1.88 8.02 15.30
N CYS A 162 -2.99 7.80 14.59
CA CYS A 162 -3.31 8.47 13.32
C CYS A 162 -3.43 10.01 13.45
N PHE A 163 -3.56 10.54 14.67
CA PHE A 163 -3.81 11.96 14.91
C PHE A 163 -2.61 12.71 15.52
N ASP A 164 -1.53 12.03 15.91
CA ASP A 164 -0.48 12.60 16.78
C ASP A 164 0.66 13.30 16.03
N ARG A 165 0.75 13.13 14.70
CA ARG A 165 1.83 13.70 13.87
C ARG A 165 1.51 15.04 13.24
N ARG A 166 0.24 15.39 13.17
CA ARG A 166 -0.25 16.59 12.48
C ARG A 166 -0.90 17.55 13.47
N ARG A 167 -0.80 18.84 13.19
CA ARG A 167 -1.44 19.88 14.01
C ARG A 167 -2.94 19.90 13.76
N SER A 168 -3.71 20.48 14.69
CA SER A 168 -5.17 20.51 14.62
C SER A 168 -5.74 21.03 13.28
N GLY A 169 -5.11 22.09 12.75
CA GLY A 169 -5.54 22.76 11.52
C GLY A 169 -4.95 22.20 10.22
N ASP A 170 -4.10 21.17 10.28
CA ASP A 170 -3.48 20.58 9.10
C ASP A 170 -4.49 19.73 8.32
N VAL A 171 -4.45 19.78 6.98
CA VAL A 171 -5.26 18.92 6.11
C VAL A 171 -4.71 17.49 6.13
N VAL A 172 -5.57 16.50 6.38
CA VAL A 172 -5.18 15.07 6.44
C VAL A 172 -6.01 14.17 5.54
N LEU A 173 -7.06 14.72 4.93
CA LEU A 173 -7.87 14.03 3.94
C LEU A 173 -8.26 15.00 2.83
N ILE A 174 -8.12 14.54 1.60
CA ILE A 174 -8.49 15.21 0.36
C ILE A 174 -9.37 14.24 -0.42
N TRP A 175 -10.47 14.71 -0.98
CA TRP A 175 -11.27 13.86 -1.85
C TRP A 175 -11.95 14.63 -2.97
N GLN A 176 -12.23 13.95 -4.07
CA GLN A 176 -12.97 14.49 -5.21
C GLN A 176 -13.89 13.42 -5.77
N LYS A 177 -15.17 13.76 -5.94
CA LYS A 177 -16.10 12.99 -6.76
C LYS A 177 -15.83 13.27 -8.23
N GLU A 178 -16.02 12.28 -9.10
CA GLU A 178 -15.89 12.47 -10.53
C GLU A 178 -16.73 13.66 -11.03
N GLY A 179 -16.09 14.59 -11.76
CA GLY A 179 -16.71 15.84 -12.23
C GLY A 179 -17.01 16.88 -11.13
N GLY A 180 -16.67 16.61 -9.87
CA GLY A 180 -16.85 17.50 -8.73
C GLY A 180 -15.61 18.34 -8.39
N SER A 181 -15.74 19.19 -7.37
CA SER A 181 -14.63 19.98 -6.83
C SER A 181 -13.77 19.20 -5.85
N LEU A 182 -12.49 19.56 -5.72
CA LEU A 182 -11.61 19.04 -4.69
C LEU A 182 -12.02 19.52 -3.29
N HIS A 183 -12.24 18.58 -2.37
CA HIS A 183 -12.57 18.84 -0.97
C HIS A 183 -11.40 18.52 -0.05
N ARG A 184 -11.37 19.16 1.12
CA ARG A 184 -10.30 19.02 2.12
C ARG A 184 -10.89 18.94 3.51
N MET A 185 -10.32 18.07 4.34
CA MET A 185 -10.68 17.93 5.75
C MET A 185 -9.44 18.01 6.63
N LYS A 186 -9.55 18.82 7.67
CA LYS A 186 -8.50 19.02 8.67
C LYS A 186 -8.47 17.88 9.67
N ARG A 187 -7.32 17.68 10.29
CA ARG A 187 -7.08 16.66 11.32
C ARG A 187 -8.12 16.68 12.44
N GLN A 188 -8.49 17.87 12.90
CA GLN A 188 -9.51 18.02 13.96
C GLN A 188 -10.92 17.63 13.53
N GLU A 189 -11.25 17.86 12.26
CA GLU A 189 -12.57 17.53 11.70
C GLU A 189 -12.68 16.02 11.53
N LEU A 190 -11.62 15.37 11.02
CA LEU A 190 -11.54 13.91 10.96
C LEU A 190 -11.68 13.29 12.35
N GLN A 191 -10.93 13.79 13.34
CA GLN A 191 -10.99 13.28 14.70
C GLN A 191 -12.38 13.45 15.32
N ALA A 192 -13.05 14.58 15.09
CA ALA A 192 -14.39 14.83 15.58
C ALA A 192 -15.40 13.84 14.97
N ARG A 193 -15.34 13.59 13.66
CA ARG A 193 -16.19 12.60 12.98
C ARG A 193 -15.95 11.17 13.49
N VAL A 194 -14.68 10.78 13.65
CA VAL A 194 -14.32 9.46 14.21
C VAL A 194 -14.90 9.27 15.61
N ARG A 195 -14.82 10.29 16.48
CA ARG A 195 -15.42 10.23 17.82
C ARG A 195 -16.94 10.19 17.77
N GLN A 196 -17.57 10.97 16.90
CA GLN A 196 -19.02 10.98 16.72
C GLN A 196 -19.52 9.58 16.33
N ILE A 197 -18.86 8.93 15.37
CA ILE A 197 -19.20 7.56 14.95
C ILE A 197 -18.98 6.57 16.09
N ALA A 198 -17.88 6.70 16.85
CA ALA A 198 -17.62 5.83 17.99
C ALA A 198 -18.68 5.96 19.11
N VAL A 199 -19.18 7.17 19.37
CA VAL A 199 -20.30 7.41 20.29
C VAL A 199 -21.60 6.83 19.72
N ALA A 200 -21.88 7.07 18.44
CA ALA A 200 -23.08 6.53 17.79
C ALA A 200 -23.11 4.99 17.80
N LEU A 201 -21.96 4.32 17.61
CA LEU A 201 -21.83 2.86 17.76
C LEU A 201 -22.23 2.40 19.16
N ARG A 202 -21.70 3.06 20.21
CA ARG A 202 -22.06 2.74 21.60
C ARG A 202 -23.56 2.89 21.85
N GLU A 203 -24.14 4.02 21.44
CA GLU A 203 -25.57 4.28 21.60
C GLU A 203 -26.46 3.36 20.77
N ALA A 204 -25.97 2.86 19.64
CA ALA A 204 -26.63 1.85 18.82
C ALA A 204 -26.53 0.42 19.41
N GLY A 205 -25.83 0.26 20.53
CA GLY A 205 -25.70 -0.99 21.29
C GLY A 205 -24.51 -1.86 20.90
N PHE A 206 -23.52 -1.32 20.17
CA PHE A 206 -22.27 -2.04 19.91
C PHE A 206 -21.33 -1.93 21.11
N GLU A 207 -20.66 -3.03 21.44
CA GLU A 207 -19.71 -3.15 22.54
C GLU A 207 -18.29 -3.42 22.02
N PRO A 208 -17.24 -3.06 22.77
CA PRO A 208 -15.88 -3.40 22.40
C PRO A 208 -15.70 -4.90 22.16
N GLY A 209 -15.06 -5.26 21.04
CA GLY A 209 -14.94 -6.64 20.57
C GLY A 209 -15.97 -7.06 19.52
N ASP A 210 -17.05 -6.28 19.33
CA ASP A 210 -18.05 -6.60 18.32
C ASP A 210 -17.52 -6.44 16.90
N ALA A 211 -17.77 -7.44 16.05
CA ALA A 211 -17.46 -7.39 14.63
C ALA A 211 -18.52 -6.58 13.87
N VAL A 212 -18.08 -5.59 13.09
CA VAL A 212 -18.93 -4.68 12.33
C VAL A 212 -18.44 -4.61 10.88
N GLY A 213 -19.29 -5.05 9.96
CA GLY A 213 -19.07 -5.01 8.52
C GLY A 213 -18.89 -3.61 7.97
N LEU A 214 -18.05 -3.49 6.94
CA LEU A 214 -17.92 -2.31 6.11
C LEU A 214 -17.81 -2.75 4.65
N GLN A 215 -18.90 -2.55 3.90
CA GLN A 215 -19.02 -2.87 2.48
C GLN A 215 -19.44 -1.61 1.71
N MET A 216 -18.48 -0.78 1.35
CA MET A 216 -18.72 0.44 0.58
C MET A 216 -17.42 0.92 -0.08
N PRO A 217 -17.52 1.75 -1.15
CA PRO A 217 -16.37 2.41 -1.76
C PRO A 217 -15.54 3.17 -0.73
N MET A 218 -14.25 3.33 -1.03
CA MET A 218 -13.30 4.04 -0.18
C MET A 218 -13.53 5.56 -0.22
N THR A 219 -14.63 6.03 0.37
CA THR A 219 -15.01 7.44 0.50
C THR A 219 -14.50 8.06 1.79
N MET A 220 -14.65 9.38 1.93
CA MET A 220 -14.37 10.08 3.21
C MET A 220 -15.09 9.45 4.40
N ASP A 221 -16.38 9.12 4.25
CA ASP A 221 -17.17 8.52 5.32
C ASP A 221 -16.67 7.11 5.64
N ALA A 222 -16.27 6.32 4.65
CA ALA A 222 -15.70 4.99 4.87
C ALA A 222 -14.43 5.04 5.74
N ILE A 223 -13.56 6.04 5.53
CA ILE A 223 -12.37 6.24 6.39
C ILE A 223 -12.78 6.62 7.82
N CYS A 224 -13.77 7.51 7.96
CA CYS A 224 -14.27 7.93 9.27
C CYS A 224 -14.92 6.76 10.02
N ILE A 225 -15.71 5.93 9.32
CA ILE A 225 -16.36 4.73 9.86
C ILE A 225 -15.33 3.71 10.29
N TYR A 226 -14.37 3.39 9.42
CA TYR A 226 -13.29 2.46 9.71
C TYR A 226 -12.56 2.83 11.02
N LEU A 227 -12.10 4.09 11.11
CA LEU A 227 -11.40 4.58 12.31
C LEU A 227 -12.34 4.69 13.52
N GLY A 228 -13.62 5.00 13.33
CA GLY A 228 -14.64 5.07 14.39
C GLY A 228 -14.92 3.72 15.04
N ILE A 229 -15.02 2.66 14.25
CA ILE A 229 -15.15 1.27 14.72
C ILE A 229 -13.94 0.89 15.58
N VAL A 230 -12.72 1.15 15.08
CA VAL A 230 -11.48 0.87 15.83
C VAL A 230 -11.38 1.73 17.09
N TRP A 231 -11.78 3.01 17.04
CA TRP A 231 -11.79 3.92 18.20
C TRP A 231 -12.74 3.43 19.31
N ALA A 232 -13.90 2.90 18.93
CA ALA A 232 -14.87 2.29 19.85
C ALA A 232 -14.39 0.96 20.46
N GLY A 233 -13.32 0.36 19.93
CA GLY A 233 -12.83 -0.95 20.34
C GLY A 233 -13.55 -2.12 19.67
N CYS A 234 -14.39 -1.83 18.67
CA CYS A 234 -15.01 -2.83 17.81
C CYS A 234 -14.01 -3.29 16.72
N VAL A 235 -14.38 -4.34 16.00
CA VAL A 235 -13.57 -4.95 14.94
C VAL A 235 -14.18 -4.65 13.59
N VAL A 236 -13.40 -4.01 12.70
CA VAL A 236 -13.85 -3.78 11.32
C VAL A 236 -13.83 -5.12 10.56
N VAL A 237 -14.92 -5.46 9.89
CA VAL A 237 -14.95 -6.58 8.94
C VAL A 237 -14.92 -5.97 7.53
N SER A 238 -13.74 -6.01 6.91
CA SER A 238 -13.49 -5.45 5.59
C SER A 238 -14.06 -6.36 4.52
N ILE A 239 -15.10 -5.91 3.82
CA ILE A 239 -15.79 -6.67 2.77
C ILE A 239 -15.56 -5.95 1.44
N ASP A 240 -15.14 -6.69 0.42
CA ASP A 240 -15.02 -6.13 -0.92
C ASP A 240 -16.40 -5.69 -1.41
N GLU A 241 -16.49 -4.44 -1.86
CA GLU A 241 -17.73 -3.85 -2.36
C GLU A 241 -18.29 -4.60 -3.58
N SER A 242 -17.47 -5.32 -4.35
CA SER A 242 -17.95 -6.08 -5.52
C SER A 242 -18.70 -7.37 -5.16
N LEU A 243 -18.67 -7.81 -3.90
CA LEU A 243 -19.35 -9.03 -3.47
C LEU A 243 -20.88 -8.84 -3.44
N SER A 244 -21.62 -9.86 -3.86
CA SER A 244 -23.08 -9.88 -3.72
C SER A 244 -23.53 -9.86 -2.26
N GLY A 245 -24.79 -9.50 -2.01
CA GLY A 245 -25.34 -9.53 -0.64
C GLY A 245 -25.21 -10.90 0.05
N LYS A 246 -25.26 -12.00 -0.71
CA LYS A 246 -25.09 -13.37 -0.19
C LYS A 246 -23.64 -13.68 0.19
N GLU A 247 -22.67 -13.28 -0.63
CA GLU A 247 -21.25 -13.50 -0.35
C GLU A 247 -20.78 -12.62 0.84
N ALA A 248 -21.26 -11.38 0.89
CA ALA A 248 -21.04 -10.50 2.04
C ALA A 248 -21.64 -11.10 3.33
N LYS A 249 -22.84 -11.68 3.26
CA LYS A 249 -23.47 -12.38 4.39
C LYS A 249 -22.63 -13.56 4.89
N GLU A 250 -22.09 -14.37 3.99
CA GLU A 250 -21.22 -15.50 4.37
C GLU A 250 -19.99 -15.02 5.17
N CYS A 251 -19.37 -13.93 4.72
CA CYS A 251 -18.27 -13.30 5.44
C CYS A 251 -18.69 -12.82 6.84
N LEU A 252 -19.84 -12.14 6.94
CA LEU A 252 -20.38 -11.64 8.21
C LEU A 252 -20.71 -12.77 9.19
N ASP A 253 -21.22 -13.90 8.70
CA ASP A 253 -21.58 -15.06 9.54
C ASP A 253 -20.35 -15.74 10.15
N ILE A 254 -19.26 -15.85 9.38
CA ILE A 254 -18.00 -16.46 9.86
C ILE A 254 -17.49 -15.78 11.12
N VAL A 255 -17.67 -14.46 11.23
CA VAL A 255 -17.17 -13.64 12.34
C VAL A 255 -18.29 -13.20 13.28
N GLN A 256 -19.51 -13.70 13.08
CA GLN A 256 -20.70 -13.37 13.87
C GLN A 256 -20.91 -11.85 14.00
N ALA A 257 -20.79 -11.14 12.86
CA ALA A 257 -20.90 -9.68 12.84
C ALA A 257 -22.26 -9.21 13.38
N LYS A 258 -22.24 -8.18 14.22
CA LYS A 258 -23.46 -7.61 14.83
C LYS A 258 -24.10 -6.52 13.99
N GLY A 259 -23.39 -5.99 12.99
CA GLY A 259 -23.92 -5.02 12.06
C GLY A 259 -23.03 -4.81 10.85
N LEU A 260 -23.48 -3.96 9.93
CA LEU A 260 -22.84 -3.66 8.65
C LEU A 260 -23.09 -2.20 8.26
N PHE A 261 -22.04 -1.47 7.91
CA PHE A 261 -22.14 -0.23 7.15
C PHE A 261 -22.09 -0.54 5.65
N THR A 262 -23.06 -0.02 4.90
CA THR A 262 -23.16 -0.20 3.45
C THR A 262 -23.86 0.98 2.80
N GLN A 263 -23.99 0.97 1.47
CA GLN A 263 -24.78 1.93 0.70
C GLN A 263 -25.93 1.20 -0.01
N ARG A 264 -27.01 1.91 -0.35
CA ARG A 264 -28.13 1.26 -1.05
C ARG A 264 -27.76 0.86 -2.46
N ILE A 265 -27.01 1.74 -3.13
CA ILE A 265 -26.53 1.55 -4.49
C ILE A 265 -25.03 1.78 -4.50
N LEU A 266 -24.29 0.83 -5.06
CA LEU A 266 -22.89 1.04 -5.38
C LEU A 266 -22.79 1.87 -6.66
N TYR A 267 -22.22 3.07 -6.54
CA TYR A 267 -21.83 3.89 -7.67
C TYR A 267 -20.34 3.60 -7.96
N GLY A 268 -20.05 2.98 -9.11
CA GLY A 268 -18.69 2.55 -9.50
C GLY A 268 -18.61 2.00 -10.92
N GLU A 269 -17.50 1.35 -11.27
CA GLU A 269 -17.24 0.79 -12.61
C GLU A 269 -18.20 -0.35 -13.00
N THR A 270 -18.80 -1.03 -12.02
CA THR A 270 -19.82 -2.05 -12.23
C THR A 270 -21.23 -1.46 -12.12
N THR A 271 -22.15 -2.02 -12.92
CA THR A 271 -23.57 -1.63 -12.98
C THR A 271 -24.15 -1.41 -11.58
N PRO A 272 -24.89 -0.30 -11.36
CA PRO A 272 -25.59 -0.06 -10.10
C PRO A 272 -26.44 -1.27 -9.69
N GLY A 273 -26.11 -1.89 -8.56
CA GLY A 273 -26.85 -3.00 -7.97
C GLY A 273 -27.62 -2.55 -6.71
N PRO A 274 -28.79 -3.14 -6.42
CA PRO A 274 -29.57 -2.84 -5.20
C PRO A 274 -28.96 -3.55 -3.98
N LEU A 275 -27.75 -3.16 -3.60
CA LEU A 275 -26.92 -3.86 -2.60
C LEU A 275 -27.65 -4.01 -1.26
N TYR A 276 -28.31 -2.95 -0.80
CA TYR A 276 -29.07 -3.00 0.45
C TYR A 276 -30.19 -4.05 0.38
N GLU A 277 -30.96 -4.09 -0.71
CA GLU A 277 -32.04 -5.05 -0.88
C GLU A 277 -31.52 -6.49 -0.94
N GLU A 278 -30.40 -6.74 -1.60
CA GLU A 278 -29.74 -8.06 -1.62
C GLU A 278 -29.28 -8.49 -0.22
N LEU A 279 -28.72 -7.57 0.57
CA LEU A 279 -28.30 -7.83 1.94
C LEU A 279 -29.50 -8.12 2.86
N VAL A 280 -30.61 -7.41 2.67
CA VAL A 280 -31.88 -7.68 3.35
C VAL A 280 -32.40 -9.07 3.01
N GLU A 281 -32.42 -9.45 1.73
CA GLU A 281 -32.85 -10.78 1.28
C GLU A 281 -31.95 -11.89 1.83
N ALA A 282 -30.64 -11.64 1.88
CA ALA A 282 -29.64 -12.53 2.49
C ALA A 282 -29.73 -12.57 4.03
N GLN A 283 -30.62 -11.79 4.66
CA GLN A 283 -30.81 -11.68 6.10
C GLN A 283 -29.54 -11.21 6.83
N ALA A 284 -28.83 -10.24 6.24
CA ALA A 284 -27.71 -9.56 6.90
C ALA A 284 -28.10 -8.99 8.27
N PRO A 285 -27.15 -8.90 9.22
CA PRO A 285 -27.35 -8.28 10.54
C PRO A 285 -27.77 -6.80 10.39
N LYS A 286 -27.93 -6.10 11.51
CA LYS A 286 -28.30 -4.66 11.54
C LYS A 286 -27.47 -3.85 10.53
N ILE A 287 -28.15 -3.18 9.61
CA ILE A 287 -27.52 -2.35 8.59
C ILE A 287 -27.57 -0.88 9.03
N ILE A 288 -26.45 -0.20 8.89
CA ILE A 288 -26.37 1.26 8.90
C ILE A 288 -26.17 1.71 7.44
N LEU A 289 -27.22 2.29 6.87
CA LEU A 289 -27.26 2.69 5.47
C LEU A 289 -26.63 4.07 5.29
N CYS A 290 -25.43 4.07 4.72
CA CYS A 290 -24.63 5.25 4.41
C CYS A 290 -25.00 5.81 3.03
N GLY A 291 -24.96 7.14 2.88
CA GLY A 291 -25.18 7.80 1.59
C GLY A 291 -26.10 9.02 1.70
N GLU A 292 -26.00 9.90 0.72
CA GLU A 292 -26.77 11.16 0.66
C GLU A 292 -27.78 11.16 -0.51
N GLY A 293 -27.90 10.03 -1.23
CA GLY A 293 -28.72 9.90 -2.43
C GLY A 293 -30.22 9.88 -2.14
N GLN A 294 -31.04 10.18 -3.14
CA GLN A 294 -32.50 10.00 -3.03
C GLN A 294 -32.88 8.55 -2.75
N ALA A 295 -32.09 7.59 -3.24
CA ALA A 295 -32.26 6.18 -2.95
C ALA A 295 -32.12 5.90 -1.44
N ASP A 296 -31.15 6.52 -0.76
CA ASP A 296 -30.87 6.30 0.66
C ASP A 296 -31.95 6.91 1.58
N LYS A 297 -32.83 7.76 1.04
CA LYS A 297 -34.01 8.29 1.75
C LYS A 297 -35.21 7.35 1.74
N LEU A 298 -35.15 6.25 1.00
CA LEU A 298 -36.20 5.23 1.06
C LEU A 298 -36.17 4.52 2.42
N PRO A 299 -37.33 4.05 2.92
CA PRO A 299 -37.40 3.36 4.21
C PRO A 299 -36.42 2.19 4.33
N VAL A 300 -35.90 1.99 5.54
CA VAL A 300 -35.06 0.83 5.92
C VAL A 300 -35.87 -0.16 6.76
N ARG A 301 -35.34 -1.36 7.02
CA ARG A 301 -35.99 -2.33 7.92
C ARG A 301 -36.09 -1.73 9.34
N PRO A 302 -37.06 -2.14 10.17
CA PRO A 302 -37.21 -1.60 11.53
C PRO A 302 -35.97 -1.68 12.43
N GLU A 303 -35.11 -2.68 12.23
CA GLU A 303 -33.87 -2.91 12.97
C GLU A 303 -32.66 -2.14 12.42
N ASP A 304 -32.75 -1.63 11.18
CA ASP A 304 -31.70 -0.90 10.48
C ASP A 304 -31.79 0.62 10.76
N LEU A 305 -30.72 1.36 10.46
CA LEU A 305 -30.66 2.80 10.64
C LEU A 305 -30.22 3.50 9.35
N ALA A 306 -30.87 4.61 9.02
CA ALA A 306 -30.33 5.56 8.05
C ALA A 306 -29.14 6.32 8.65
N TRP A 307 -28.24 6.82 7.80
CA TRP A 307 -27.01 7.51 8.22
C TRP A 307 -27.25 8.66 9.21
N ASP A 308 -28.19 9.55 8.89
CA ASP A 308 -28.50 10.71 9.73
C ASP A 308 -29.06 10.28 11.09
N ASP A 309 -29.93 9.26 11.12
CA ASP A 309 -30.49 8.72 12.37
C ASP A 309 -29.41 8.07 13.23
N PHE A 310 -28.48 7.35 12.62
CA PHE A 310 -27.32 6.77 13.30
C PHE A 310 -26.43 7.87 13.91
N LEU A 311 -26.04 8.89 13.15
CA LEU A 311 -25.23 9.99 13.66
C LEU A 311 -25.97 10.81 14.73
N ALA A 312 -27.29 10.94 14.63
CA ALA A 312 -28.13 11.62 15.60
C ALA A 312 -28.23 10.89 16.95
N LEU A 313 -27.75 9.64 17.06
CA LEU A 313 -27.58 8.98 18.35
C LEU A 313 -26.50 9.67 19.21
N ALA A 314 -25.51 10.31 18.58
CA ALA A 314 -24.46 11.06 19.26
C ALA A 314 -24.91 12.50 19.60
N LYS A 315 -25.89 12.63 20.52
CA LYS A 315 -26.64 13.88 20.79
C LYS A 315 -25.90 15.00 21.53
N GLU A 316 -24.76 14.72 22.15
CA GLU A 316 -24.09 15.66 23.05
C GLU A 316 -22.68 16.02 22.56
N ASP A 317 -22.50 17.24 22.07
CA ASP A 317 -21.20 17.74 21.55
C ASP A 317 -20.06 17.61 22.57
N GLU A 318 -20.32 17.87 23.85
CA GLU A 318 -19.32 17.70 24.91
C GLU A 318 -18.95 16.23 25.14
N ALA A 319 -19.93 15.33 25.09
CA ALA A 319 -19.70 13.90 25.22
C ALA A 319 -18.89 13.34 24.04
N VAL A 320 -19.14 13.85 22.82
CA VAL A 320 -18.36 13.51 21.62
C VAL A 320 -16.94 14.07 21.69
N ALA A 321 -16.78 15.33 22.06
CA ALA A 321 -15.47 15.98 22.14
C ALA A 321 -14.53 15.29 23.14
N GLY A 322 -15.09 14.81 24.27
CA GLY A 322 -14.36 14.11 25.33
C GLY A 322 -14.28 12.58 25.19
N TYR A 323 -14.88 11.98 24.16
CA TYR A 323 -14.97 10.52 24.08
C TYR A 323 -13.60 9.84 23.97
N ALA A 324 -13.22 9.12 25.03
CA ALA A 324 -11.95 8.42 25.11
C ALA A 324 -11.95 7.17 24.21
N PRO A 325 -10.81 6.85 23.57
CA PRO A 325 -10.67 5.62 22.79
C PRO A 325 -10.70 4.39 23.70
N TYR A 326 -11.23 3.27 23.22
CA TYR A 326 -11.13 2.00 23.93
C TYR A 326 -9.70 1.47 23.88
N ILE A 327 -9.05 1.33 25.04
CA ILE A 327 -7.66 0.86 25.14
C ILE A 327 -7.64 -0.67 25.27
N ALA A 328 -7.07 -1.33 24.27
CA ALA A 328 -6.97 -2.79 24.21
C ALA A 328 -5.51 -3.27 24.31
N LEU A 329 -5.31 -4.59 24.43
CA LEU A 329 -4.00 -5.21 24.27
C LEU A 329 -3.54 -5.12 22.81
N SER A 330 -2.22 -5.17 22.57
CA SER A 330 -1.69 -5.08 21.21
C SER A 330 -2.11 -6.22 20.27
N ASP A 331 -2.40 -7.40 20.81
CA ASP A 331 -2.90 -8.55 20.06
C ASP A 331 -4.43 -8.55 19.88
N ALA A 332 -5.14 -7.54 20.39
CA ALA A 332 -6.56 -7.39 20.12
C ALA A 332 -6.80 -7.13 18.62
N VAL A 333 -7.77 -7.82 18.05
CA VAL A 333 -8.16 -7.69 16.65
C VAL A 333 -8.79 -6.31 16.42
N THR A 334 -8.43 -5.65 15.32
CA THR A 334 -8.98 -4.35 14.89
C THR A 334 -9.65 -4.43 13.54
N ASN A 335 -9.22 -5.37 12.70
CA ASN A 335 -9.80 -5.57 11.38
C ASN A 335 -9.73 -7.06 10.99
N ILE A 336 -10.67 -7.53 10.18
CA ILE A 336 -10.68 -8.86 9.58
C ILE A 336 -10.82 -8.69 8.08
N HIS A 337 -9.85 -9.27 7.35
CA HIS A 337 -9.87 -9.37 5.90
C HIS A 337 -10.36 -10.75 5.47
N PHE A 338 -10.99 -10.82 4.30
CA PHE A 338 -11.30 -12.07 3.63
C PHE A 338 -10.48 -12.23 2.36
N SER A 339 -9.79 -13.35 2.25
CA SER A 339 -9.17 -13.77 1.00
C SER A 339 -9.96 -14.94 0.41
N PHE A 340 -10.20 -14.89 -0.89
CA PHE A 340 -10.93 -15.91 -1.64
C PHE A 340 -9.94 -16.69 -2.49
N ALA A 341 -9.87 -18.00 -2.30
CA ALA A 341 -9.09 -18.89 -3.15
C ALA A 341 -10.06 -19.77 -3.96
N GLU A 342 -9.71 -20.07 -5.21
CA GLU A 342 -10.58 -20.85 -6.09
C GLU A 342 -10.95 -22.21 -5.47
N GLY A 343 -12.24 -22.52 -5.45
CA GLY A 343 -12.78 -23.75 -4.88
C GLY A 343 -12.75 -23.83 -3.34
N GLN A 344 -12.36 -22.76 -2.65
CA GLN A 344 -12.38 -22.68 -1.18
C GLN A 344 -13.33 -21.57 -0.72
N GLY A 345 -13.93 -21.76 0.46
CA GLY A 345 -14.69 -20.70 1.11
C GLY A 345 -13.80 -19.53 1.57
N PRO A 346 -14.40 -18.38 1.92
CA PRO A 346 -13.65 -17.20 2.34
C PRO A 346 -12.77 -17.49 3.57
N LYS A 347 -11.49 -17.13 3.51
CA LYS A 347 -10.54 -17.30 4.61
C LYS A 347 -10.44 -16.01 5.42
N ALA A 348 -10.79 -16.07 6.71
CA ALA A 348 -10.84 -14.92 7.61
C ALA A 348 -9.48 -14.66 8.28
N VAL A 349 -8.81 -13.58 7.85
CA VAL A 349 -7.47 -13.18 8.28
C VAL A 349 -7.56 -11.98 9.24
N PRO A 350 -7.28 -12.17 10.55
CA PRO A 350 -7.35 -11.08 11.51
C PRO A 350 -6.10 -10.19 11.48
N TRP A 351 -6.33 -8.88 11.53
CA TRP A 351 -5.34 -7.85 11.85
C TRP A 351 -5.52 -7.40 13.28
N THR A 352 -4.40 -7.25 13.99
CA THR A 352 -4.38 -6.75 15.37
C THR A 352 -4.00 -5.28 15.41
N GLN A 353 -3.96 -4.67 16.60
CA GLN A 353 -3.41 -3.33 16.80
C GLN A 353 -1.96 -3.18 16.27
N VAL A 354 -1.21 -4.30 16.18
CA VAL A 354 0.18 -4.32 15.68
C VAL A 354 0.27 -4.27 14.16
N THR A 355 -0.66 -4.91 13.45
CA THR A 355 -0.56 -5.09 12.00
C THR A 355 -0.46 -3.76 11.23
N PRO A 356 -1.23 -2.71 11.56
CA PRO A 356 -1.06 -1.37 10.98
C PRO A 356 0.33 -0.74 11.12
N ILE A 357 1.07 -1.09 12.19
CA ILE A 357 2.42 -0.56 12.43
C ILE A 357 3.37 -1.11 11.37
N LYS A 358 3.18 -2.36 10.91
CA LYS A 358 3.96 -2.92 9.79
C LYS A 358 3.69 -2.16 8.49
N ALA A 359 2.42 -1.94 8.15
CA ALA A 359 2.03 -1.15 6.98
C ALA A 359 2.69 0.24 6.97
N ALA A 360 2.61 0.95 8.10
CA ALA A 360 3.21 2.27 8.23
C ALA A 360 4.74 2.25 8.24
N ALA A 361 5.36 1.22 8.80
CA ALA A 361 6.81 1.04 8.78
C ALA A 361 7.34 0.81 7.36
N ASP A 362 6.64 0.01 6.55
CA ASP A 362 6.99 -0.18 5.14
C ASP A 362 6.87 1.11 4.36
N ALA A 363 5.73 1.80 4.52
CA ALA A 363 5.47 3.10 3.90
C ALA A 363 6.55 4.14 4.26
N TRP A 364 6.99 4.15 5.52
CA TRP A 364 8.05 5.01 6.00
C TRP A 364 9.40 4.67 5.38
N ALA A 365 9.74 3.39 5.30
CA ALA A 365 11.06 2.92 4.89
C ALA A 365 11.27 2.85 3.37
N HIS A 366 10.26 2.39 2.62
CA HIS A 366 10.40 2.01 1.21
C HIS A 366 9.72 2.99 0.26
N GLN A 367 8.52 3.45 0.61
CA GLN A 367 7.81 4.52 -0.13
C GLN A 367 8.17 5.93 0.35
N ASP A 368 9.01 6.04 1.40
CA ASP A 368 9.48 7.30 1.99
C ASP A 368 8.36 8.31 2.25
N ILE A 369 7.22 7.86 2.79
CA ILE A 369 6.14 8.78 3.14
C ILE A 369 6.61 9.69 4.26
N GLN A 370 6.62 11.00 4.00
CA GLN A 370 7.05 12.02 4.96
C GLN A 370 5.86 12.82 5.49
N ILE A 371 6.08 13.56 6.58
CA ILE A 371 5.05 14.42 7.17
C ILE A 371 4.62 15.46 6.13
N GLY A 372 3.31 15.54 5.88
CA GLY A 372 2.71 16.46 4.92
C GLY A 372 2.49 15.88 3.52
N ASP A 373 3.09 14.72 3.20
CA ASP A 373 2.94 14.11 1.89
C ASP A 373 1.50 13.68 1.61
N VAL A 374 1.06 13.86 0.36
CA VAL A 374 -0.24 13.42 -0.13
C VAL A 374 -0.11 12.02 -0.73
N VAL A 375 -0.92 11.09 -0.25
CA VAL A 375 -0.85 9.67 -0.59
C VAL A 375 -2.17 9.25 -1.21
N ALA A 376 -2.13 8.78 -2.45
CA ALA A 376 -3.29 8.23 -3.15
C ALA A 376 -3.00 6.79 -3.53
N TRP A 377 -3.96 5.90 -3.31
CA TRP A 377 -3.92 4.54 -3.84
C TRP A 377 -5.34 4.17 -4.28
N PRO A 378 -5.62 4.05 -5.60
CA PRO A 378 -6.93 3.63 -6.08
C PRO A 378 -7.12 2.16 -5.69
N SER A 379 -7.87 1.92 -4.61
CA SER A 379 -8.15 0.60 -4.04
C SER A 379 -9.42 0.65 -3.20
N ASN A 380 -9.84 -0.51 -2.68
CA ASN A 380 -11.02 -0.66 -1.84
C ASN A 380 -10.63 -1.13 -0.42
N LEU A 381 -11.59 -1.12 0.50
CA LEU A 381 -11.37 -1.52 1.90
C LEU A 381 -11.35 -3.04 2.12
N GLY A 382 -11.86 -3.82 1.16
CA GLY A 382 -11.81 -5.30 1.18
C GLY A 382 -10.38 -5.82 0.99
N SER A 383 -9.64 -5.19 0.07
CA SER A 383 -8.21 -5.39 -0.12
C SER A 383 -7.40 -4.84 1.06
N MET A 384 -6.27 -5.48 1.37
CA MET A 384 -5.32 -5.00 2.38
C MET A 384 -4.88 -3.54 2.10
N THR A 385 -4.85 -3.14 0.83
CA THR A 385 -4.34 -1.84 0.38
C THR A 385 -5.18 -0.67 0.89
N GLY A 386 -6.49 -0.85 1.08
CA GLY A 386 -7.36 0.18 1.66
C GLY A 386 -6.97 0.53 3.09
N PRO A 387 -7.04 -0.42 4.04
CA PRO A 387 -6.52 -0.20 5.40
C PRO A 387 -5.04 0.18 5.43
N TRP A 388 -4.22 -0.38 4.54
CA TRP A 388 -2.83 0.04 4.38
C TRP A 388 -2.73 1.53 4.09
N LEU A 389 -3.51 2.10 3.15
CA LEU A 389 -3.49 3.52 2.81
C LEU A 389 -3.86 4.40 4.02
N ILE A 390 -4.87 4.01 4.80
CA ILE A 390 -5.28 4.73 6.01
C ILE A 390 -4.09 4.86 6.98
N TYR A 391 -3.48 3.72 7.31
CA TYR A 391 -2.43 3.68 8.31
C TYR A 391 -1.09 4.20 7.78
N ALA A 392 -0.72 3.86 6.55
CA ALA A 392 0.48 4.34 5.88
C ALA A 392 0.50 5.87 5.78
N ALA A 393 -0.61 6.50 5.40
CA ALA A 393 -0.69 7.95 5.36
C ALA A 393 -0.70 8.55 6.77
N LEU A 394 -1.68 8.20 7.61
CA LEU A 394 -1.91 8.92 8.86
C LEU A 394 -0.82 8.68 9.92
N LEU A 395 -0.31 7.44 10.06
CA LEU A 395 0.79 7.14 10.99
C LEU A 395 2.14 7.72 10.52
N ASN A 396 2.29 8.08 9.26
CA ASN A 396 3.46 8.84 8.79
C ASN A 396 3.26 10.36 8.84
N GLY A 397 2.03 10.83 9.12
CA GLY A 397 1.68 12.23 9.10
C GLY A 397 1.43 12.75 7.69
N GLY A 398 1.16 11.86 6.73
CA GLY A 398 0.68 12.21 5.41
C GLY A 398 -0.78 12.66 5.40
N THR A 399 -1.30 12.78 4.20
CA THR A 399 -2.66 13.19 3.86
C THR A 399 -3.22 12.15 2.90
N ILE A 400 -4.35 11.54 3.23
CA ILE A 400 -5.01 10.57 2.34
C ILE A 400 -5.68 11.36 1.20
N ALA A 401 -5.53 10.91 -0.03
CA ALA A 401 -6.21 11.45 -1.20
C ALA A 401 -7.10 10.37 -1.84
N LEU A 402 -8.40 10.65 -1.94
CA LEU A 402 -9.42 9.73 -2.44
C LEU A 402 -10.09 10.30 -3.70
N PHE A 403 -10.17 9.50 -4.75
CA PHE A 403 -10.97 9.82 -5.92
C PHE A 403 -12.17 8.89 -5.97
N GLU A 404 -13.37 9.47 -5.95
CA GLU A 404 -14.63 8.74 -6.03
C GLU A 404 -15.08 8.72 -7.51
N GLY A 405 -14.50 7.80 -8.28
CA GLY A 405 -14.72 7.64 -9.72
C GLY A 405 -13.79 6.59 -10.34
N ALA A 406 -13.84 6.44 -11.66
CA ALA A 406 -13.01 5.48 -12.40
C ALA A 406 -11.52 5.91 -12.43
N ALA A 407 -10.63 5.07 -11.91
CA ALA A 407 -9.20 5.40 -11.84
C ALA A 407 -8.50 5.30 -13.22
N HIS A 408 -9.09 4.57 -14.17
CA HIS A 408 -8.51 4.37 -15.50
C HIS A 408 -8.71 5.56 -16.46
N ASP A 409 -9.55 6.52 -16.07
CA ASP A 409 -9.94 7.66 -16.89
C ASP A 409 -9.16 8.94 -16.60
N ARG A 410 -9.24 9.90 -17.53
CA ARG A 410 -8.56 11.20 -17.47
C ARG A 410 -8.79 11.94 -16.14
N ALA A 411 -10.01 11.91 -15.64
CA ALA A 411 -10.41 12.65 -14.44
C ALA A 411 -9.59 12.25 -13.21
N PHE A 412 -9.17 10.98 -13.11
CA PHE A 412 -8.28 10.55 -12.03
C PHE A 412 -6.89 11.16 -12.15
N GLY A 413 -6.34 11.24 -13.36
CA GLY A 413 -5.04 11.88 -13.59
C GLY A 413 -5.05 13.37 -13.28
N GLU A 414 -6.15 14.06 -13.57
CA GLU A 414 -6.39 15.47 -13.22
C GLU A 414 -6.51 15.64 -11.70
N PHE A 415 -7.21 14.73 -11.02
CA PHE A 415 -7.24 14.69 -9.56
C PHE A 415 -5.84 14.52 -8.95
N VAL A 416 -5.02 13.60 -9.48
CA VAL A 416 -3.64 13.37 -9.02
C VAL A 416 -2.81 14.66 -9.09
N GLU A 417 -2.97 15.41 -10.19
CA GLU A 417 -2.34 16.72 -10.38
C GLU A 417 -2.90 17.76 -9.40
N GLU A 418 -4.22 17.96 -9.33
CA GLU A 418 -4.87 18.98 -8.49
C GLU A 418 -4.63 18.75 -6.99
N ALA A 419 -4.68 17.48 -6.56
CA ALA A 419 -4.43 17.07 -5.18
C ALA A 419 -2.95 17.11 -4.79
N GLN A 420 -2.04 17.27 -5.78
CA GLN A 420 -0.59 17.29 -5.59
C GLN A 420 -0.05 16.02 -4.92
N VAL A 421 -0.47 14.86 -5.44
CA VAL A 421 -0.09 13.54 -4.91
C VAL A 421 1.43 13.35 -4.93
N ASN A 422 2.01 12.92 -3.79
CA ASN A 422 3.44 12.64 -3.65
C ASN A 422 3.76 11.15 -3.80
N MET A 423 2.91 10.27 -3.29
CA MET A 423 3.01 8.83 -3.50
C MET A 423 1.72 8.33 -4.14
N LEU A 424 1.84 7.79 -5.36
CA LEU A 424 0.72 7.22 -6.09
C LEU A 424 0.87 5.69 -6.17
N GLY A 425 -0.05 4.99 -5.52
CA GLY A 425 -0.23 3.55 -5.70
C GLY A 425 -0.85 3.23 -7.06
N VAL A 426 -0.43 2.12 -7.67
CA VAL A 426 -0.94 1.67 -8.98
C VAL A 426 -1.01 0.14 -9.03
N SER A 427 -1.92 -0.40 -9.85
CA SER A 427 -1.83 -1.78 -10.33
C SER A 427 -1.22 -1.80 -11.74
N PRO A 428 -0.46 -2.83 -12.13
CA PRO A 428 0.02 -3.01 -13.50
C PRO A 428 -1.04 -2.87 -14.59
N SER A 429 -2.25 -3.38 -14.37
CA SER A 429 -3.37 -3.30 -15.31
C SER A 429 -3.92 -1.88 -15.43
N LEU A 430 -3.90 -1.09 -14.34
CA LEU A 430 -4.22 0.33 -14.39
C LEU A 430 -3.19 1.10 -15.24
N VAL A 431 -1.90 0.83 -15.04
CA VAL A 431 -0.83 1.46 -15.84
C VAL A 431 -0.95 1.08 -17.32
N ARG A 432 -1.25 -0.18 -17.61
CA ARG A 432 -1.50 -0.67 -18.97
C ARG A 432 -2.68 0.05 -19.64
N ALA A 433 -3.77 0.25 -18.90
CA ALA A 433 -4.95 0.97 -19.38
C ALA A 433 -4.60 2.41 -19.74
N TRP A 434 -3.88 3.13 -18.86
CA TRP A 434 -3.43 4.49 -19.12
C TRP A 434 -2.49 4.61 -20.33
N ARG A 435 -1.53 3.68 -20.45
CA ARG A 435 -0.62 3.66 -21.60
C ARG A 435 -1.38 3.43 -22.91
N THR A 436 -2.29 2.46 -22.92
CA THR A 436 -2.99 2.04 -24.13
C THR A 436 -3.99 3.09 -24.61
N SER A 437 -4.71 3.73 -23.68
CA SER A 437 -5.68 4.78 -24.02
C SER A 437 -5.02 6.13 -24.31
N GLY A 438 -3.83 6.37 -23.74
CA GLY A 438 -3.17 7.68 -23.79
C GLY A 438 -3.88 8.75 -22.95
N CYS A 439 -4.84 8.38 -22.09
CA CYS A 439 -5.67 9.33 -21.35
C CYS A 439 -4.85 10.23 -20.41
N MET A 440 -3.67 9.80 -19.97
CA MET A 440 -2.81 10.57 -19.07
C MET A 440 -1.91 11.60 -19.79
N SER A 441 -1.88 11.61 -21.13
CA SER A 441 -0.97 12.46 -21.91
C SER A 441 -1.10 13.95 -21.58
N GLY A 442 0.02 14.62 -21.30
CA GLY A 442 0.07 16.05 -21.03
C GLY A 442 -0.26 16.47 -19.59
N LEU A 443 -0.56 15.55 -18.68
CA LEU A 443 -0.68 15.86 -17.24
C LEU A 443 0.69 16.11 -16.61
N ALA A 444 0.76 17.04 -15.65
CA ALA A 444 1.98 17.39 -14.93
C ALA A 444 2.01 16.72 -13.55
N TRP A 445 2.60 15.53 -13.49
CA TRP A 445 2.79 14.77 -12.24
C TRP A 445 4.09 15.11 -11.50
N GLU A 446 4.47 16.38 -11.47
CA GLU A 446 5.76 16.84 -10.92
C GLU A 446 5.88 16.61 -9.39
N SER A 447 4.75 16.67 -8.69
CA SER A 447 4.61 16.48 -7.24
C SER A 447 4.89 15.04 -6.81
N ILE A 448 4.75 14.07 -7.72
CA ILE A 448 5.03 12.66 -7.46
C ILE A 448 6.53 12.50 -7.15
N LYS A 449 6.79 11.85 -6.01
CA LYS A 449 8.13 11.43 -5.56
C LYS A 449 8.41 10.00 -5.98
N CYS A 450 7.42 9.13 -5.87
CA CYS A 450 7.49 7.74 -6.31
C CYS A 450 6.10 7.17 -6.57
N PHE A 451 6.05 6.11 -7.37
CA PHE A 451 4.90 5.21 -7.44
C PHE A 451 5.13 3.99 -6.57
N SER A 452 4.05 3.35 -6.13
CA SER A 452 4.12 2.01 -5.54
C SER A 452 3.24 1.06 -6.33
N SER A 453 3.76 -0.08 -6.80
CA SER A 453 3.00 -1.05 -7.61
C SER A 453 2.79 -2.36 -6.86
N THR A 454 1.57 -2.90 -6.92
CA THR A 454 1.20 -4.16 -6.23
C THR A 454 0.02 -4.87 -6.93
N GLY A 455 -0.32 -6.08 -6.46
CA GLY A 455 -1.51 -6.86 -6.84
C GLY A 455 -1.26 -7.96 -7.86
N GLU A 456 -0.54 -7.66 -8.94
CA GLU A 456 -0.28 -8.59 -10.06
C GLU A 456 1.16 -8.42 -10.57
N PRO A 457 1.68 -9.36 -11.38
CA PRO A 457 2.98 -9.20 -12.01
C PRO A 457 3.06 -7.97 -12.93
N SER A 458 3.99 -7.07 -12.63
CA SER A 458 4.34 -5.93 -13.48
C SER A 458 5.08 -6.36 -14.75
N ASN A 459 5.04 -5.53 -15.79
CA ASN A 459 5.87 -5.72 -17.00
C ASN A 459 6.75 -4.49 -17.27
N GLU A 460 7.90 -4.74 -17.89
CA GLU A 460 8.96 -3.74 -18.07
C GLU A 460 8.49 -2.53 -18.91
N GLU A 461 7.71 -2.77 -19.97
CA GLU A 461 7.24 -1.72 -20.88
C GLU A 461 6.30 -0.74 -20.18
N ASP A 462 5.26 -1.24 -19.51
CA ASP A 462 4.27 -0.41 -18.81
C ASP A 462 4.92 0.39 -17.68
N MET A 463 5.80 -0.24 -16.89
CA MET A 463 6.49 0.45 -15.79
C MET A 463 7.52 1.46 -16.30
N HIS A 464 8.24 1.17 -17.39
CA HIS A 464 9.15 2.14 -18.00
C HIS A 464 8.36 3.33 -18.58
N TRP A 465 7.20 3.09 -19.18
CA TRP A 465 6.29 4.15 -19.64
C TRP A 465 5.86 5.04 -18.49
N LEU A 466 5.41 4.46 -17.37
CA LEU A 466 4.98 5.23 -16.20
C LEU A 466 6.12 6.10 -15.64
N MET A 467 7.31 5.51 -15.51
CA MET A 467 8.49 6.26 -15.08
C MET A 467 8.77 7.42 -16.04
N ALA A 468 8.81 7.18 -17.35
CA ALA A 468 9.08 8.22 -18.35
C ALA A 468 8.01 9.34 -18.32
N HIS A 469 6.73 8.97 -18.24
CA HIS A 469 5.60 9.89 -18.18
C HIS A 469 5.66 10.82 -16.96
N ALA A 470 6.22 10.35 -15.84
CA ALA A 470 6.37 11.17 -14.64
C ALA A 470 7.72 11.91 -14.55
N GLY A 471 8.56 11.88 -15.59
CA GLY A 471 9.89 12.49 -15.55
C GLY A 471 10.89 11.64 -14.77
N TYR A 472 10.86 10.33 -15.01
CA TYR A 472 11.66 9.29 -14.36
C TYR A 472 11.55 9.26 -12.84
N LYS A 473 10.33 9.42 -12.28
CA LYS A 473 10.09 9.05 -10.88
C LYS A 473 10.17 7.53 -10.73
N PRO A 474 10.71 7.00 -9.62
CA PRO A 474 10.83 5.57 -9.40
C PRO A 474 9.46 4.91 -9.21
N VAL A 475 9.32 3.71 -9.76
CA VAL A 475 8.29 2.75 -9.37
C VAL A 475 8.88 1.81 -8.32
N ILE A 476 8.27 1.79 -7.15
CA ILE A 476 8.61 0.88 -6.05
C ILE A 476 7.64 -0.31 -6.12
N GLU A 477 8.10 -1.42 -6.69
CA GLU A 477 7.36 -2.68 -6.64
C GLU A 477 7.17 -3.10 -5.17
N TYR A 478 6.00 -3.63 -4.82
CA TYR A 478 5.65 -3.98 -3.44
C TYR A 478 4.81 -5.26 -3.38
N CYS A 479 5.44 -6.35 -2.94
CA CYS A 479 4.85 -7.66 -2.80
C CYS A 479 4.60 -7.97 -1.33
N GLY A 480 3.36 -8.31 -1.01
CA GLY A 480 2.88 -8.59 0.33
C GLY A 480 1.53 -9.30 0.28
N GLY A 481 0.81 -9.31 1.40
CA GLY A 481 -0.52 -9.91 1.47
C GLY A 481 -1.21 -9.68 2.81
N SER A 482 -2.53 -9.81 2.82
CA SER A 482 -3.38 -9.60 4.01
C SER A 482 -2.86 -10.38 5.23
N GLU A 483 -2.24 -11.53 5.03
CA GLU A 483 -1.63 -12.38 6.05
C GLU A 483 -0.43 -11.77 6.78
N ILE A 484 0.27 -10.82 6.19
CA ILE A 484 1.50 -10.26 6.74
C ILE A 484 1.43 -8.75 7.00
N GLY A 485 0.30 -8.11 6.67
CA GLY A 485 0.04 -6.71 7.00
C GLY A 485 0.91 -5.68 6.28
N GLY A 486 1.81 -6.13 5.40
CA GLY A 486 2.69 -5.29 4.62
C GLY A 486 3.50 -6.11 3.61
N GLY A 487 4.68 -5.63 3.24
CA GLY A 487 5.53 -6.24 2.23
C GLY A 487 6.50 -7.27 2.80
N CYS A 488 6.78 -8.31 2.00
CA CYS A 488 7.93 -9.20 2.18
C CYS A 488 9.09 -8.81 1.25
N LEU A 489 8.76 -8.26 0.07
CA LEU A 489 9.70 -7.91 -0.99
C LEU A 489 9.26 -6.61 -1.65
N THR A 490 10.21 -5.72 -1.94
CA THR A 490 9.91 -4.36 -2.42
C THR A 490 11.08 -3.71 -3.19
N GLY A 491 10.99 -2.40 -3.48
CA GLY A 491 12.08 -1.56 -3.94
C GLY A 491 12.61 -0.66 -2.83
N SER A 492 13.60 0.19 -3.16
CA SER A 492 14.10 1.16 -2.19
C SER A 492 14.60 2.44 -2.87
N LEU A 493 14.31 3.58 -2.25
CA LEU A 493 14.73 4.89 -2.74
C LEU A 493 16.22 5.19 -2.48
N VAL A 494 16.98 4.27 -1.89
CA VAL A 494 18.43 4.43 -1.67
C VAL A 494 19.30 3.70 -2.69
N GLN A 495 18.70 2.96 -3.63
CA GLN A 495 19.42 2.22 -4.68
C GLN A 495 18.68 2.24 -6.02
N PRO A 496 19.35 1.89 -7.15
CA PRO A 496 18.74 1.93 -8.47
C PRO A 496 17.50 1.02 -8.60
N GLN A 497 16.47 1.51 -9.30
CA GLN A 497 15.26 0.73 -9.60
C GLN A 497 15.19 0.42 -11.09
N ALA A 498 14.93 -0.85 -11.39
CA ALA A 498 14.68 -1.34 -12.74
C ALA A 498 13.16 -1.62 -12.88
N PRO A 499 12.55 -1.30 -14.04
CA PRO A 499 11.11 -1.50 -14.24
C PRO A 499 10.71 -2.97 -14.03
N ALA A 500 9.56 -3.22 -13.40
CA ALA A 500 9.02 -4.56 -13.16
C ALA A 500 9.95 -5.51 -12.39
N THR A 501 10.72 -4.98 -11.44
CA THR A 501 11.57 -5.78 -10.55
C THR A 501 11.55 -5.24 -9.13
N PHE A 502 11.64 -6.15 -8.17
CA PHE A 502 11.95 -5.80 -6.79
C PHE A 502 13.46 -5.71 -6.62
N SER A 503 13.92 -4.87 -5.70
CA SER A 503 15.36 -4.68 -5.46
C SER A 503 15.76 -4.91 -3.99
N THR A 504 14.79 -5.01 -3.09
CA THR A 504 15.02 -4.98 -1.63
C THR A 504 14.08 -5.94 -0.91
N LYS A 505 14.59 -6.80 -0.03
CA LYS A 505 13.74 -7.49 0.95
C LYS A 505 13.17 -6.46 1.93
N ALA A 506 11.89 -6.54 2.27
CA ALA A 506 11.29 -5.57 3.17
C ALA A 506 11.95 -5.62 4.57
N MET A 507 12.16 -4.45 5.19
CA MET A 507 12.73 -4.38 6.54
C MET A 507 11.88 -5.16 7.55
N GLY A 508 12.54 -5.92 8.42
CA GLY A 508 11.90 -6.78 9.41
C GLY A 508 11.31 -8.08 8.83
N THR A 509 11.48 -8.35 7.53
CA THR A 509 11.06 -9.59 6.87
C THR A 509 12.24 -10.26 6.18
N ASP A 510 12.36 -11.58 6.36
CA ASP A 510 13.30 -12.41 5.59
C ASP A 510 12.58 -13.58 4.93
N PHE A 511 13.20 -14.11 3.89
CA PHE A 511 12.67 -15.24 3.12
C PHE A 511 13.78 -16.02 2.44
N LEU A 512 13.46 -17.26 2.08
CA LEU A 512 14.20 -18.11 1.17
C LEU A 512 13.38 -18.29 -0.11
N ILE A 513 14.06 -18.62 -1.21
CA ILE A 513 13.41 -19.16 -2.41
C ILE A 513 13.75 -20.64 -2.44
N ILE A 514 12.76 -21.51 -2.46
CA ILE A 514 12.94 -22.96 -2.35
C ILE A 514 12.37 -23.69 -3.57
N ASN A 515 13.01 -24.78 -3.96
CA ASN A 515 12.50 -25.69 -4.98
C ASN A 515 11.52 -26.71 -4.38
N GLU A 516 10.96 -27.59 -5.21
CA GLU A 516 10.01 -28.64 -4.79
C GLU A 516 10.60 -29.63 -3.75
N SER A 517 11.92 -29.82 -3.72
CA SER A 517 12.60 -30.64 -2.70
C SER A 517 12.87 -29.89 -1.38
N GLY A 518 12.52 -28.60 -1.32
CA GLY A 518 12.73 -27.75 -0.15
C GLY A 518 14.16 -27.20 -0.01
N GLU A 519 14.97 -27.31 -1.05
CA GLU A 519 16.34 -26.78 -1.09
C GLU A 519 16.34 -25.33 -1.56
N GLU A 520 17.24 -24.51 -1.01
CA GLU A 520 17.39 -23.10 -1.41
C GLU A 520 17.86 -23.01 -2.87
N THR A 521 17.18 -22.18 -3.63
CA THR A 521 17.38 -21.96 -5.07
C THR A 521 17.26 -20.47 -5.40
N LYS A 522 17.53 -20.10 -6.64
CA LYS A 522 17.25 -18.76 -7.16
C LYS A 522 15.91 -18.64 -7.85
N ASP A 523 15.20 -19.74 -8.05
CA ASP A 523 13.93 -19.76 -8.77
C ASP A 523 13.02 -20.83 -8.17
N GLY A 524 11.87 -20.42 -7.65
CA GLY A 524 10.96 -21.30 -6.91
C GLY A 524 10.01 -20.56 -5.97
N GLU A 525 9.47 -21.28 -5.00
CA GLU A 525 8.48 -20.78 -4.05
C GLU A 525 9.12 -19.86 -2.99
N LEU A 526 8.44 -18.76 -2.67
CA LEU A 526 8.82 -17.86 -1.59
C LEU A 526 8.43 -18.45 -0.23
N ALA A 527 9.43 -18.77 0.58
CA ALA A 527 9.27 -19.28 1.93
C ALA A 527 9.74 -18.24 2.95
N LEU A 528 8.80 -17.61 3.65
CA LEU A 528 9.10 -16.59 4.66
C LEU A 528 9.78 -17.21 5.89
N VAL A 529 10.60 -16.42 6.57
CA VAL A 529 11.30 -16.79 7.81
C VAL A 529 10.67 -16.05 9.01
N PRO A 530 9.85 -16.71 9.83
CA PRO A 530 9.30 -16.14 11.06
C PRO A 530 10.34 -15.93 12.18
N PRO A 531 10.05 -15.05 13.16
CA PRO A 531 8.86 -14.20 13.27
C PRO A 531 8.94 -12.93 12.39
N LEU A 532 7.80 -12.49 11.83
CA LEU A 532 7.67 -11.21 11.11
C LEU A 532 6.61 -10.33 11.78
N LEU A 533 6.87 -9.03 11.92
CA LEU A 533 5.89 -8.08 12.45
C LEU A 533 4.70 -8.00 11.48
N GLY A 534 3.48 -8.07 12.02
CA GLY A 534 2.25 -7.93 11.24
C GLY A 534 1.70 -9.26 10.70
N SER A 535 2.44 -10.37 10.80
CA SER A 535 1.92 -11.68 10.40
C SER A 535 0.77 -12.16 11.26
N SER A 536 -0.24 -12.72 10.62
CA SER A 536 -1.28 -13.49 11.28
C SER A 536 -0.65 -14.68 12.02
N SER A 537 -1.06 -14.88 13.26
CA SER A 537 -0.75 -16.08 14.05
C SER A 537 -1.94 -17.05 14.13
N THR A 538 -3.09 -16.65 13.58
CA THR A 538 -4.33 -17.41 13.55
C THR A 538 -5.12 -17.11 12.27
N LEU A 539 -6.02 -18.03 11.92
CA LEU A 539 -7.15 -17.81 11.02
C LEU A 539 -8.42 -18.03 11.85
N LEU A 540 -9.50 -17.29 11.58
CA LEU A 540 -10.70 -17.37 12.42
C LEU A 540 -11.59 -18.57 12.09
N ASN A 541 -11.47 -19.12 10.87
CA ASN A 541 -12.36 -20.18 10.37
C ASN A 541 -11.64 -21.35 9.70
N GLN A 542 -10.31 -21.39 9.79
CA GLN A 542 -9.47 -22.44 9.22
C GLN A 542 -8.29 -22.71 10.15
N ASP A 543 -7.60 -23.83 9.98
CA ASP A 543 -6.37 -24.12 10.72
C ASP A 543 -5.18 -23.34 10.12
N HIS A 544 -4.55 -22.52 10.94
CA HIS A 544 -3.45 -21.66 10.52
C HIS A 544 -2.15 -22.44 10.23
N HIS A 545 -1.90 -23.50 11.00
CA HIS A 545 -0.74 -24.35 10.79
C HIS A 545 -0.86 -25.08 9.46
N GLU A 546 -2.01 -25.70 9.19
CA GLU A 546 -2.29 -26.39 7.93
C GLU A 546 -2.16 -25.46 6.72
N ALA A 547 -2.64 -24.22 6.85
CA ALA A 547 -2.59 -23.25 5.76
C ALA A 547 -1.16 -22.78 5.41
N TYR A 548 -0.30 -22.57 6.41
CA TYR A 548 0.96 -21.84 6.21
C TYR A 548 2.24 -22.57 6.61
N PHE A 549 2.16 -23.66 7.37
CA PHE A 549 3.32 -24.35 7.94
C PHE A 549 3.36 -25.83 7.60
N ALA A 550 2.19 -26.48 7.49
CA ALA A 550 2.13 -27.90 7.17
C ALA A 550 2.76 -28.19 5.81
N GLY A 551 3.63 -29.21 5.79
CA GLY A 551 4.39 -29.62 4.61
C GLY A 551 5.55 -28.69 4.24
N MET A 552 5.78 -27.58 4.95
CA MET A 552 6.94 -26.73 4.68
C MET A 552 8.25 -27.40 5.12
N PRO A 553 9.32 -27.34 4.31
CA PRO A 553 10.63 -27.82 4.71
C PRO A 553 11.21 -26.94 5.83
N LYS A 554 12.21 -27.48 6.54
CA LYS A 554 13.03 -26.65 7.43
C LYS A 554 14.05 -25.88 6.61
N GLY A 555 14.30 -24.63 6.99
CA GLY A 555 15.36 -23.84 6.38
C GLY A 555 16.76 -24.38 6.70
N PRO A 556 17.82 -23.86 6.06
CA PRO A 556 19.19 -24.35 6.19
C PRO A 556 19.76 -24.34 7.62
N LYS A 557 19.21 -23.52 8.53
CA LYS A 557 19.59 -23.46 9.95
C LYS A 557 18.62 -24.23 10.85
N GLY A 558 17.77 -25.08 10.26
CA GLY A 558 16.73 -25.83 10.96
C GLY A 558 15.50 -25.00 11.35
N GLN A 559 15.41 -23.74 10.90
CA GLN A 559 14.29 -22.86 11.23
C GLN A 559 13.00 -23.30 10.51
N LYS A 560 11.84 -23.08 11.17
CA LYS A 560 10.54 -23.24 10.50
C LYS A 560 10.38 -22.18 9.42
N LEU A 561 9.77 -22.57 8.31
CA LEU A 561 9.43 -21.67 7.22
C LEU A 561 7.91 -21.53 7.11
N ARG A 562 7.48 -20.37 6.64
CA ARG A 562 6.07 -20.07 6.39
C ARG A 562 5.83 -19.94 4.90
N ARG A 563 4.82 -20.62 4.38
CA ARG A 563 4.35 -20.50 3.00
C ARG A 563 3.88 -19.07 2.71
N HIS A 564 4.36 -18.47 1.63
CA HIS A 564 3.79 -17.24 1.07
C HIS A 564 2.71 -17.53 0.03
N GLY A 565 2.96 -18.51 -0.85
CA GLY A 565 2.09 -18.85 -1.99
C GLY A 565 2.45 -18.14 -3.29
N ASP A 566 3.55 -17.37 -3.34
CA ASP A 566 4.11 -16.80 -4.57
C ASP A 566 5.40 -17.49 -4.97
N SER A 567 5.65 -17.53 -6.27
CA SER A 567 6.95 -17.92 -6.85
C SER A 567 7.75 -16.70 -7.28
N MET A 568 9.08 -16.80 -7.13
CA MET A 568 9.99 -15.69 -7.33
C MET A 568 11.31 -16.18 -7.93
N THR A 569 11.84 -15.43 -8.89
CA THR A 569 13.23 -15.57 -9.35
C THR A 569 14.10 -14.47 -8.75
N GLN A 570 15.22 -14.85 -8.14
CA GLN A 570 16.33 -13.95 -7.82
C GLN A 570 17.19 -13.72 -9.07
N LEU A 571 17.22 -12.48 -9.51
CA LEU A 571 18.02 -12.02 -10.64
C LEU A 571 19.43 -11.59 -10.17
N PRO A 572 20.41 -11.51 -11.08
CA PRO A 572 21.71 -10.90 -10.79
C PRO A 572 21.55 -9.45 -10.29
N GLY A 573 22.58 -8.93 -9.63
CA GLY A 573 22.52 -7.60 -9.00
C GLY A 573 21.68 -7.52 -7.72
N GLY A 574 21.05 -8.63 -7.29
CA GLY A 574 20.22 -8.68 -6.07
C GLY A 574 18.76 -8.27 -6.30
N TYR A 575 18.33 -8.23 -7.56
CA TYR A 575 16.93 -8.00 -7.93
C TYR A 575 16.11 -9.28 -7.84
N PHE A 576 14.79 -9.13 -7.85
CA PHE A 576 13.85 -10.24 -7.86
C PHE A 576 12.69 -9.94 -8.81
N ARG A 577 12.05 -11.00 -9.33
CA ARG A 577 10.88 -10.91 -10.20
C ARG A 577 9.90 -12.02 -9.87
N ARG A 578 8.62 -11.68 -9.78
CA ARG A 578 7.53 -12.66 -9.60
C ARG A 578 7.41 -13.49 -10.87
N THR A 579 7.31 -14.81 -10.74
CA THR A 579 7.25 -15.78 -11.86
C THR A 579 5.91 -16.42 -12.00
#